data_AF-A0A349B2H3-F1
#
_entry.id   AF-A0A349B2H3-F1
#
_cell.length_a   1.000
_cell.length_b   1.000
_cell.length_c   1.000
_cell.angle_alpha   90.00
_cell.angle_beta   90.00
_cell.angle_gamma   90.00
#
_symmetry.space_group_name_H-M   'P 1'
#
loop_
_entity.id
_entity.type
_entity.pdbx_description
1 polymer ?
#
loop_
_entity_poly.entity_id
_entity_poly.type
_entity_poly.pdbx_seq_one_letter_code
_entity_poly.pdbx_strand_id
1 'polypeptide(L)'
;MARCPLITRRTTPTRRNDPHAPLPHALLRRRPRRRPRVPGPHRWVRRRLRPAHRRPRLPAGDDPGHDRAHGPRHQPPARSRSRRRTGRPGRPGPEPVTASEGEPGRHGLALYVLAPVAVAVAVIAGTLAAFSGGSDATTTAVAPLELAAVSPAVAEHYHSATDLEDVYRQVPCYCGCEEFLGHRHLFDCFVRADGQGWDAHAARCGVCIAESTLVRDLTAAGTATEDIPSAVIDRFGTTPITAPPT
;
A
#
# COMPACT_ATOMS: atom_id res chain seq x y z
N MET A 1 -80.63 22.59 -50.51
CA MET A 1 -79.70 22.02 -51.52
C MET A 1 -78.27 22.30 -51.09
N ALA A 2 -77.50 21.22 -50.89
CA ALA A 2 -76.04 21.07 -50.79
C ALA A 2 -75.15 22.15 -50.14
N ARG A 3 -74.41 21.76 -49.08
CA ARG A 3 -72.93 21.66 -49.06
C ARG A 3 -72.40 21.27 -47.65
N CYS A 4 -71.77 20.10 -47.53
CA CYS A 4 -70.75 19.81 -46.52
C CYS A 4 -69.81 18.69 -47.03
N PRO A 5 -68.50 18.69 -46.69
CA PRO A 5 -67.46 18.17 -47.57
C PRO A 5 -66.85 16.81 -47.19
N LEU A 6 -66.46 16.08 -48.23
CA LEU A 6 -65.26 15.24 -48.43
C LEU A 6 -64.49 14.69 -47.21
N ILE A 7 -64.55 13.37 -47.03
CA ILE A 7 -63.45 12.55 -46.47
C ILE A 7 -63.14 11.45 -47.48
N THR A 8 -62.02 11.58 -48.21
CA THR A 8 -61.42 10.45 -48.94
C THR A 8 -60.08 10.14 -48.29
N ARG A 9 -59.97 8.93 -47.73
CA ARG A 9 -58.72 8.40 -47.18
C ARG A 9 -57.80 8.08 -48.35
N ARG A 10 -56.64 8.75 -48.47
CA ARG A 10 -55.55 8.30 -49.33
C ARG A 10 -54.56 7.50 -48.48
N THR A 11 -54.37 6.26 -48.87
CA THR A 11 -53.42 5.31 -48.34
C THR A 11 -51.99 5.77 -48.65
N THR A 12 -51.14 5.79 -47.63
CA THR A 12 -49.69 6.03 -47.75
C THR A 12 -49.02 4.78 -48.34
N PRO A 13 -48.19 4.88 -49.39
CA PRO A 13 -47.39 3.74 -49.83
C PRO A 13 -46.22 3.55 -48.87
N THR A 14 -46.10 2.33 -48.32
CA THR A 14 -44.95 1.88 -47.53
C THR A 14 -43.71 1.80 -48.43
N ARG A 15 -42.72 2.66 -48.15
CA ARG A 15 -41.42 2.65 -48.81
C ARG A 15 -40.65 1.39 -48.38
N ARG A 16 -40.52 0.40 -49.27
CA ARG A 16 -39.60 -0.72 -49.08
C ARG A 16 -38.16 -0.19 -49.06
N ASN A 17 -37.39 -0.61 -48.06
CA ASN A 17 -35.96 -0.36 -47.97
C ASN A 17 -35.24 -1.40 -48.84
N ASP A 18 -34.75 -1.00 -50.00
CA ASP A 18 -33.80 -1.78 -50.79
C ASP A 18 -32.36 -1.40 -50.40
N PRO A 19 -31.53 -2.34 -49.91
CA PRO A 19 -30.17 -2.07 -49.42
C PRO A 19 -29.12 -1.90 -50.53
N HIS A 20 -29.51 -1.91 -51.81
CA HIS A 20 -28.57 -1.87 -52.95
C HIS A 20 -28.76 -0.70 -53.93
N ALA A 21 -29.47 0.36 -53.54
CA ALA A 21 -29.56 1.57 -54.37
C ALA A 21 -28.24 2.38 -54.32
N PRO A 22 -27.56 2.64 -55.46
CA PRO A 22 -26.35 3.47 -55.47
C PRO A 22 -26.68 4.93 -55.18
N LEU A 23 -25.88 5.56 -54.31
CA LEU A 23 -26.07 6.95 -53.87
C LEU A 23 -25.75 7.94 -55.01
N PRO A 24 -26.55 9.01 -55.22
CA PRO A 24 -26.23 10.04 -56.19
C PRO A 24 -25.05 10.91 -55.71
N HIS A 25 -24.02 10.99 -56.54
CA HIS A 25 -22.88 11.90 -56.36
C HIS A 25 -23.32 13.36 -56.58
N ALA A 26 -23.80 14.02 -55.52
CA ALA A 26 -24.12 15.44 -55.50
C ALA A 26 -23.04 16.24 -54.74
N LEU A 27 -22.07 16.75 -55.51
CA LEU A 27 -21.38 18.04 -55.38
C LEU A 27 -21.35 18.69 -53.97
N LEU A 28 -20.37 18.28 -53.15
CA LEU A 28 -19.96 19.05 -51.96
C LEU A 28 -19.07 20.22 -52.37
N ARG A 29 -19.70 21.37 -52.68
CA ARG A 29 -18.99 22.67 -52.68
C ARG A 29 -18.49 22.94 -51.26
N ARG A 30 -17.16 22.92 -51.07
CA ARG A 30 -16.49 23.27 -49.80
C ARG A 30 -16.89 24.69 -49.38
N ARG A 31 -17.63 24.81 -48.27
CA ARG A 31 -17.82 26.09 -47.58
C ARG A 31 -16.52 26.50 -46.89
N PRO A 32 -16.08 27.78 -46.98
CA PRO A 32 -14.91 28.23 -46.24
C PRO A 32 -15.19 28.19 -44.74
N ARG A 33 -14.33 27.50 -43.98
CA ARG A 33 -14.36 27.46 -42.52
C ARG A 33 -14.07 28.88 -42.00
N ARG A 34 -15.03 29.51 -41.33
CA ARG A 34 -14.77 30.71 -40.53
C ARG A 34 -13.81 30.34 -39.41
N ARG A 35 -12.65 30.99 -39.36
CA ARG A 35 -11.69 30.85 -38.25
C ARG A 35 -12.35 31.35 -36.96
N PRO A 36 -12.28 30.63 -35.84
CA PRO A 36 -12.67 31.19 -34.55
C PRO A 36 -11.74 32.36 -34.19
N ARG A 37 -12.31 33.47 -33.73
CA ARG A 37 -11.58 34.62 -33.17
C ARG A 37 -10.91 34.16 -31.87
N VAL A 38 -9.58 34.19 -31.84
CA VAL A 38 -8.79 34.03 -30.63
C VAL A 38 -8.98 35.29 -29.76
N PRO A 39 -9.40 35.19 -28.50
CA PRO A 39 -9.41 36.34 -27.58
C PRO A 39 -7.96 36.77 -27.29
N GLY A 40 -7.67 38.05 -27.44
CA GLY A 40 -6.35 38.61 -27.14
C GLY A 40 -5.96 38.48 -25.67
N PRO A 41 -4.67 38.70 -25.33
CA PRO A 41 -4.16 38.50 -23.98
C PRO A 41 -4.85 39.45 -23.01
N HIS A 42 -5.62 38.87 -22.09
CA HIS A 42 -6.17 39.60 -20.96
C HIS A 42 -5.01 40.00 -20.05
N ARG A 43 -4.80 41.31 -19.99
CA ARG A 43 -3.82 42.00 -19.18
C ARG A 43 -4.11 41.70 -17.70
N TRP A 44 -3.34 40.81 -17.10
CA TRP A 44 -3.39 40.55 -15.66
C TRP A 44 -3.00 41.83 -14.90
N VAL A 45 -4.01 42.56 -14.43
CA VAL A 45 -3.83 43.66 -13.49
C VAL A 45 -3.25 43.06 -12.21
N ARG A 46 -1.99 43.41 -11.91
CA ARG A 46 -1.33 43.05 -10.64
C ARG A 46 -2.20 43.53 -9.49
N ARG A 47 -2.96 42.62 -8.88
CA ARG A 47 -3.63 42.84 -7.62
C ARG A 47 -2.52 42.99 -6.58
N ARG A 48 -2.22 44.23 -6.17
CA ARG A 48 -1.28 44.49 -5.07
C ARG A 48 -1.82 43.74 -3.85
N LEU A 49 -1.07 42.74 -3.40
CA LEU A 49 -1.34 42.04 -2.15
C LEU A 49 -1.30 43.08 -1.03
N ARG A 50 -2.41 43.21 -0.29
CA ARG A 50 -2.46 43.99 0.95
C ARG A 50 -1.48 43.38 1.96
N PRO A 51 -0.73 44.17 2.72
CA PRO A 51 0.16 43.63 3.74
C PRO A 51 -0.65 42.91 4.82
N ALA A 52 -0.19 41.72 5.20
CA ALA A 52 -0.79 40.91 6.24
C ALA A 52 -0.81 41.70 7.56
N HIS A 53 -2.01 41.85 8.14
CA HIS A 53 -2.16 42.39 9.49
C HIS A 53 -1.38 41.50 10.48
N ARG A 54 -0.50 42.14 11.25
CA ARG A 54 0.21 41.54 12.39
C ARG A 54 -0.81 40.85 13.30
N ARG A 55 -0.61 39.55 13.56
CA ARG A 55 -1.33 38.84 14.62
C ARG A 55 -0.88 39.36 16.00
N PRO A 56 -1.79 39.54 16.98
CA PRO A 56 -1.40 39.83 18.35
C PRO A 56 -0.65 38.64 18.97
N ARG A 57 0.41 38.91 19.74
CA ARG A 57 1.05 37.92 20.62
C ARG A 57 0.06 37.56 21.73
N LEU A 58 -0.26 36.28 21.87
CA LEU A 58 -0.94 35.74 23.05
C LEU A 58 0.08 35.67 24.21
N PRO A 59 -0.32 36.00 25.46
CA PRO A 59 0.54 35.83 26.62
C PRO A 59 0.73 34.34 26.95
N ALA A 60 1.93 34.00 27.43
CA ALA A 60 2.28 32.68 27.93
C ALA A 60 1.37 32.33 29.11
N GLY A 61 0.62 31.24 28.96
CA GLY A 61 -0.13 30.62 30.07
C GLY A 61 0.76 29.61 30.77
N ASP A 62 0.85 29.73 32.09
CA ASP A 62 1.53 28.82 32.99
C ASP A 62 0.89 27.42 32.93
N ASP A 63 1.71 26.40 32.76
CA ASP A 63 1.36 24.99 32.66
C ASP A 63 1.30 24.36 34.07
N PRO A 64 0.15 23.91 34.59
CA PRO A 64 0.09 23.23 35.88
C PRO A 64 0.54 21.77 35.72
N GLY A 65 1.62 21.42 36.41
CA GLY A 65 2.25 20.11 36.40
C GLY A 65 1.27 18.95 36.61
N HIS A 66 1.40 17.94 35.77
CA HIS A 66 0.75 16.65 35.92
C HIS A 66 1.49 15.80 36.96
N ASP A 67 0.89 15.67 38.14
CA ASP A 67 1.26 14.72 39.19
C ASP A 67 1.16 13.28 38.68
N ARG A 68 2.32 12.63 38.56
CA ARG A 68 2.43 11.20 38.27
C ARG A 68 2.14 10.39 39.54
N ALA A 69 0.93 9.84 39.61
CA ALA A 69 0.54 8.83 40.58
C ALA A 69 1.56 7.68 40.65
N HIS A 70 2.18 7.53 41.81
CA HIS A 70 3.04 6.41 42.16
C HIS A 70 2.18 5.18 42.50
N GLY A 71 2.26 4.14 41.67
CA GLY A 71 1.68 2.83 41.97
C GLY A 71 2.41 2.12 43.12
N PRO A 72 1.71 1.33 43.95
CA PRO A 72 2.31 0.70 45.12
C PRO A 72 3.27 -0.42 44.72
N ARG A 73 4.49 -0.35 45.27
CA ARG A 73 5.52 -1.38 45.18
C ARG A 73 5.11 -2.60 46.01
N HIS A 74 4.93 -3.74 45.36
CA HIS A 74 4.80 -5.03 46.05
C HIS A 74 6.14 -5.43 46.69
N GLN A 75 6.19 -5.46 48.01
CA GLN A 75 7.27 -6.09 48.79
C GLN A 75 7.04 -7.60 48.87
N PRO A 76 8.02 -8.46 48.53
CA PRO A 76 7.99 -9.86 48.94
C PRO A 76 8.43 -9.99 50.41
N PRO A 77 7.73 -10.78 51.25
CA PRO A 77 8.10 -10.94 52.64
C PRO A 77 9.36 -11.79 52.84
N ALA A 78 10.06 -11.42 53.91
CA ALA A 78 11.34 -11.90 54.35
C ALA A 78 11.35 -13.38 54.76
N ARG A 79 12.52 -14.00 54.52
CA ARG A 79 12.96 -15.30 55.03
C ARG A 79 12.75 -15.37 56.55
N SER A 80 11.91 -16.30 57.01
CA SER A 80 11.86 -16.68 58.42
C SER A 80 12.67 -17.96 58.65
N ARG A 81 13.44 -17.89 59.73
CA ARG A 81 14.55 -18.75 60.09
C ARG A 81 14.11 -20.18 60.42
N SER A 82 14.95 -21.12 60.01
CA SER A 82 15.02 -22.49 60.50
C SER A 82 15.03 -22.53 62.03
N ARG A 83 13.96 -23.04 62.65
CA ARG A 83 14.02 -23.55 64.02
C ARG A 83 14.33 -25.03 63.97
N ARG A 84 15.58 -25.35 64.32
CA ARG A 84 16.00 -26.67 64.78
C ARG A 84 15.08 -27.06 65.94
N ARG A 85 14.37 -28.19 65.80
CA ARG A 85 13.74 -28.85 66.93
C ARG A 85 14.46 -30.17 67.16
N THR A 86 15.21 -30.16 68.25
CA THR A 86 15.96 -31.25 68.84
C THR A 86 15.04 -32.41 69.23
N GLY A 87 15.45 -33.62 68.86
CA GLY A 87 15.48 -34.83 69.69
C GLY A 87 14.21 -35.33 70.36
N ARG A 88 13.77 -36.52 69.97
CA ARG A 88 13.20 -37.51 70.91
C ARG A 88 13.66 -38.92 70.49
N PRO A 89 14.22 -39.74 71.41
CA PRO A 89 14.72 -41.06 71.07
C PRO A 89 13.67 -42.16 71.26
N GLY A 90 13.84 -43.24 70.50
CA GLY A 90 13.53 -44.59 70.97
C GLY A 90 12.29 -45.25 70.39
N ARG A 91 12.51 -46.18 69.45
CA ARG A 91 12.18 -47.61 69.62
C ARG A 91 12.89 -48.47 68.55
N PRO A 92 13.54 -49.59 68.93
CA PRO A 92 14.14 -50.51 67.97
C PRO A 92 13.06 -51.48 67.45
N GLY A 93 13.10 -51.76 66.16
CA GLY A 93 12.22 -52.72 65.48
C GLY A 93 12.93 -53.29 64.26
N PRO A 94 12.58 -54.52 63.85
CA PRO A 94 13.54 -55.61 63.65
C PRO A 94 14.22 -55.65 62.27
N GLU A 95 15.46 -56.15 62.32
CA GLU A 95 16.29 -56.92 61.35
C GLU A 95 16.15 -56.64 59.83
N PRO A 96 17.29 -56.53 59.12
CA PRO A 96 17.33 -56.19 57.71
C PRO A 96 16.76 -57.33 56.85
N VAL A 97 15.68 -57.05 56.14
CA VAL A 97 15.37 -57.78 54.91
C VAL A 97 16.53 -57.58 53.96
N THR A 98 17.22 -58.68 53.64
CA THR A 98 18.30 -58.74 52.68
C THR A 98 17.81 -58.13 51.37
N ALA A 99 18.39 -56.98 51.02
CA ALA A 99 18.32 -56.48 49.67
C ALA A 99 18.94 -57.56 48.79
N SER A 100 18.11 -58.25 48.01
CA SER A 100 18.58 -58.91 46.81
C SER A 100 19.04 -57.78 45.90
N GLU A 101 20.31 -57.43 45.97
CA GLU A 101 21.00 -56.60 44.99
C GLU A 101 20.95 -57.37 43.66
N GLY A 102 19.85 -57.19 42.94
CA GLY A 102 19.77 -57.59 41.55
C GLY A 102 20.81 -56.75 40.81
N GLU A 103 21.94 -57.39 40.51
CA GLU A 103 22.98 -56.86 39.62
C GLU A 103 22.28 -56.16 38.45
N PRO A 104 22.44 -54.83 38.26
CA PRO A 104 21.87 -54.16 37.11
C PRO A 104 22.61 -54.68 35.90
N GLY A 105 22.10 -55.76 35.32
CA GLY A 105 22.73 -56.45 34.21
C GLY A 105 22.97 -55.42 33.13
N ARG A 106 24.25 -55.10 32.88
CA ARG A 106 24.92 -54.45 31.72
C ARG A 106 24.03 -53.64 30.76
N HIS A 107 22.94 -54.25 30.31
CA HIS A 107 21.84 -53.68 29.54
C HIS A 107 21.04 -52.58 30.27
N GLY A 108 20.82 -52.66 31.58
CA GLY A 108 20.10 -51.64 32.37
C GLY A 108 20.87 -50.34 32.51
N LEU A 109 22.19 -50.41 32.72
CA LEU A 109 23.07 -49.23 32.75
C LEU A 109 23.25 -48.63 31.34
N ALA A 110 23.38 -49.49 30.32
CA ALA A 110 23.46 -49.04 28.92
C ALA A 110 22.19 -48.32 28.49
N LEU A 111 21.01 -48.82 28.87
CA LEU A 111 19.73 -48.12 28.62
C LEU A 111 19.64 -46.80 29.40
N TYR A 112 20.15 -46.72 30.63
CA TYR A 112 20.11 -45.50 31.44
C TYR A 112 21.05 -44.39 30.95
N VAL A 113 22.13 -44.73 30.22
CA VAL A 113 23.09 -43.76 29.66
C VAL A 113 22.80 -43.45 28.19
N LEU A 114 22.47 -44.46 27.38
CA LEU A 114 22.27 -44.27 25.94
C LEU A 114 20.91 -43.68 25.60
N ALA A 115 19.85 -43.97 26.36
CA ALA A 115 18.53 -43.41 26.12
C ALA A 115 18.47 -41.87 26.31
N PRO A 116 18.97 -41.27 27.41
CA PRO A 116 18.93 -39.81 27.54
C PRO A 116 19.85 -39.11 26.52
N VAL A 117 20.96 -39.73 26.14
CA VAL A 117 21.85 -39.20 25.08
C VAL A 117 21.16 -39.24 23.72
N ALA A 118 20.50 -40.34 23.36
CA ALA A 118 19.74 -40.43 22.11
C ALA A 118 18.58 -39.42 22.07
N VAL A 119 17.88 -39.22 23.19
CA VAL A 119 16.83 -38.20 23.31
C VAL A 119 17.41 -36.79 23.17
N ALA A 120 18.53 -36.48 23.82
CA ALA A 120 19.19 -35.19 23.70
C ALA A 120 19.65 -34.92 22.26
N VAL A 121 20.22 -35.91 21.58
CA VAL A 121 20.62 -35.81 20.17
C VAL A 121 19.40 -35.60 19.28
N ALA A 122 18.29 -36.30 19.50
CA ALA A 122 17.06 -36.11 18.74
C ALA A 122 16.45 -34.71 18.95
N VAL A 123 16.48 -34.18 20.17
CA VAL A 123 16.03 -32.81 20.48
C VAL A 123 16.95 -31.76 19.83
N ILE A 124 18.26 -31.96 19.86
CA ILE A 124 19.23 -31.05 19.25
C ILE A 124 19.11 -31.09 17.72
N ALA A 125 18.99 -32.28 17.12
CA ALA A 125 18.79 -32.42 15.68
C ALA A 125 17.44 -31.83 15.22
N GLY A 126 16.37 -32.05 16.00
CA GLY A 126 15.05 -31.48 15.73
C GLY A 126 15.02 -29.95 15.84
N THR A 127 15.71 -29.39 16.82
CA THR A 127 15.84 -27.93 16.96
C THR A 127 16.71 -27.35 15.84
N LEU A 128 17.87 -27.94 15.54
CA LEU A 128 18.70 -27.51 14.40
C LEU A 128 17.96 -27.60 13.05
N ALA A 129 17.15 -28.63 12.81
CA ALA A 129 16.32 -28.74 11.61
C ALA A 129 15.23 -27.65 11.56
N ALA A 130 14.64 -27.28 12.70
CA ALA A 130 13.66 -26.20 12.79
C ALA A 130 14.26 -24.81 12.48
N PHE A 131 15.55 -24.61 12.73
CA PHE A 131 16.26 -23.36 12.43
C PHE A 131 17.00 -23.37 11.09
N SER A 132 17.17 -24.55 10.47
CA SER A 132 17.79 -24.71 9.14
C SER A 132 16.78 -24.58 7.99
N GLY A 133 15.49 -24.42 8.31
CA GLY A 133 14.50 -23.94 7.36
C GLY A 133 14.86 -22.52 6.96
N GLY A 134 15.60 -22.39 5.86
CA GLY A 134 15.95 -21.10 5.27
C GLY A 134 14.71 -20.23 5.23
N SER A 135 14.84 -19.01 5.75
CA SER A 135 13.81 -18.00 5.58
C SER A 135 13.79 -17.63 4.11
N ASP A 136 13.08 -18.41 3.29
CA ASP A 136 12.51 -17.88 2.08
C ASP A 136 11.63 -16.74 2.56
N ALA A 137 12.12 -15.51 2.36
CA ALA A 137 11.34 -14.31 2.49
C ALA A 137 10.20 -14.42 1.48
N THR A 138 9.15 -15.15 1.86
CA THR A 138 7.88 -15.13 1.20
C THR A 138 7.33 -13.75 1.51
N THR A 139 7.74 -12.77 0.70
CA THR A 139 6.95 -11.57 0.48
C THR A 139 5.56 -12.08 0.18
N THR A 140 4.65 -11.98 1.15
CA THR A 140 3.23 -12.26 0.92
C THR A 140 2.85 -11.45 -0.30
N ALA A 141 2.68 -12.13 -1.44
CA ALA A 141 2.41 -11.46 -2.70
C ALA A 141 1.08 -10.72 -2.53
N VAL A 142 1.15 -9.40 -2.43
CA VAL A 142 -0.05 -8.57 -2.36
C VAL A 142 -0.82 -8.81 -3.64
N ALA A 143 -2.08 -9.21 -3.50
CA ALA A 143 -2.96 -9.45 -4.65
C ALA A 143 -3.03 -8.19 -5.54
N PRO A 144 -3.24 -8.35 -6.86
CA PRO A 144 -3.44 -7.22 -7.75
C PRO A 144 -4.61 -6.34 -7.30
N LEU A 145 -4.52 -5.06 -7.60
CA LEU A 145 -5.61 -4.13 -7.31
C LEU A 145 -6.74 -4.27 -8.34
N GLU A 146 -7.96 -4.46 -7.85
CA GLU A 146 -9.16 -4.30 -8.66
C GLU A 146 -9.56 -2.82 -8.69
N LEU A 147 -9.56 -2.17 -9.87
CA LEU A 147 -9.87 -0.74 -9.98
C LEU A 147 -11.30 -0.40 -9.52
N ALA A 148 -12.22 -1.37 -9.59
CA ALA A 148 -13.58 -1.22 -9.07
C ALA A 148 -13.65 -1.08 -7.54
N ALA A 149 -12.58 -1.45 -6.83
CA ALA A 149 -12.50 -1.38 -5.36
C ALA A 149 -11.96 -0.03 -4.85
N VAL A 150 -11.47 0.86 -5.73
CA VAL A 150 -10.98 2.19 -5.37
C VAL A 150 -11.94 3.27 -5.85
N SER A 151 -11.76 4.50 -5.36
CA SER A 151 -12.57 5.63 -5.82
C SER A 151 -12.31 5.90 -7.32
N PRO A 152 -13.30 6.42 -8.06
CA PRO A 152 -13.09 6.77 -9.48
C PRO A 152 -11.93 7.73 -9.69
N ALA A 153 -11.72 8.66 -8.76
CA ALA A 153 -10.58 9.58 -8.80
C ALA A 153 -9.23 8.86 -8.71
N VAL A 154 -9.12 7.83 -7.88
CA VAL A 154 -7.91 7.00 -7.77
C VAL A 154 -7.74 6.12 -9.02
N ALA A 155 -8.82 5.44 -9.46
CA ALA A 155 -8.80 4.59 -10.65
C ALA A 155 -8.31 5.33 -11.90
N GLU A 156 -8.67 6.60 -12.05
CA GLU A 156 -8.24 7.45 -13.16
C GLU A 156 -6.71 7.59 -13.27
N HIS A 157 -5.97 7.55 -12.15
CA HIS A 157 -4.51 7.57 -12.20
C HIS A 157 -3.93 6.29 -12.80
N TYR A 158 -4.56 5.13 -12.58
CA TYR A 158 -4.16 3.86 -13.20
C TYR A 158 -4.44 3.87 -14.71
N HIS A 159 -5.61 4.37 -15.12
CA HIS A 159 -5.91 4.55 -16.54
C HIS A 159 -4.93 5.51 -17.21
N SER A 160 -4.61 6.62 -16.55
CA SER A 160 -3.63 7.58 -17.06
C SER A 160 -2.22 6.98 -17.18
N ALA A 161 -1.83 6.08 -16.27
CA ALA A 161 -0.53 5.41 -16.35
C ALA A 161 -0.41 4.53 -17.61
N THR A 162 -1.49 3.87 -18.04
CA THR A 162 -1.50 3.13 -19.32
C THR A 162 -1.65 4.04 -20.52
N ASP A 163 -2.51 5.05 -20.46
CA ASP A 163 -2.76 5.95 -21.60
C ASP A 163 -1.55 6.83 -21.92
N LEU A 164 -0.74 7.14 -20.91
CA LEU A 164 0.46 7.97 -20.98
C LEU A 164 1.73 7.17 -20.67
N GLU A 165 1.75 5.88 -21.01
CA GLU A 165 2.85 4.96 -20.67
C GLU A 165 4.22 5.52 -21.07
N ASP A 166 4.37 6.02 -22.30
CA ASP A 166 5.62 6.60 -22.79
C ASP A 166 6.12 7.76 -21.92
N VAL A 167 5.20 8.58 -21.39
CA VAL A 167 5.54 9.70 -20.49
C VAL A 167 5.88 9.17 -19.10
N TYR A 168 5.04 8.29 -18.54
CA TYR A 168 5.20 7.76 -17.18
C TYR A 168 6.49 6.95 -17.01
N ARG A 169 6.98 6.30 -18.08
CA ARG A 169 8.26 5.58 -18.06
C ARG A 169 9.49 6.50 -18.06
N GLN A 170 9.35 7.75 -18.48
CA GLN A 170 10.43 8.75 -18.46
C GLN A 170 10.49 9.53 -17.15
N VAL A 171 9.42 9.49 -16.35
CA VAL A 171 9.29 10.26 -15.12
C VAL A 171 9.88 9.48 -13.94
N PRO A 172 10.92 9.99 -13.25
CA PRO A 172 11.37 9.40 -12.00
C PRO A 172 10.29 9.54 -10.92
N CYS A 173 10.24 8.57 -10.01
CA CYS A 173 9.34 8.62 -8.85
C CYS A 173 10.13 8.98 -7.60
N TYR A 174 9.57 9.86 -6.77
CA TYR A 174 10.17 10.38 -5.55
C TYR A 174 9.38 9.97 -4.30
N CYS A 175 8.63 8.86 -4.38
CA CYS A 175 7.85 8.33 -3.27
C CYS A 175 8.69 7.59 -2.20
N GLY A 176 9.96 7.28 -2.50
CA GLY A 176 10.89 6.60 -1.60
C GLY A 176 10.62 5.09 -1.44
N CYS A 177 9.82 4.48 -2.31
CA CYS A 177 9.50 3.05 -2.26
C CYS A 177 10.30 2.20 -3.26
N GLU A 178 11.14 2.82 -4.09
CA GLU A 178 11.92 2.17 -5.16
C GLU A 178 12.76 1.00 -4.67
N GLU A 179 13.44 1.14 -3.52
CA GLU A 179 14.33 0.13 -2.95
C GLU A 179 13.57 -1.10 -2.42
N PHE A 180 12.32 -0.91 -1.98
CA PHE A 180 11.52 -1.95 -1.33
C PHE A 180 10.55 -2.64 -2.28
N LEU A 181 10.07 -1.95 -3.31
CA LEU A 181 9.11 -2.47 -4.29
C LEU A 181 9.73 -2.70 -5.68
N GLY A 182 10.95 -2.24 -5.92
CA GLY A 182 11.62 -2.38 -7.21
C GLY A 182 11.03 -1.49 -8.32
N HIS A 183 10.26 -0.46 -7.97
CA HIS A 183 9.73 0.51 -8.94
C HIS A 183 10.85 1.39 -9.47
N ARG A 184 10.98 1.53 -10.80
CA ARG A 184 12.10 2.28 -11.42
C ARG A 184 11.72 3.67 -11.91
N HIS A 185 10.45 3.85 -12.25
CA HIS A 185 9.88 5.07 -12.79
C HIS A 185 8.39 5.11 -12.45
N LEU A 186 7.74 6.26 -12.61
CA LEU A 186 6.36 6.48 -12.19
C LEU A 186 5.37 5.41 -12.71
N PHE A 187 5.58 4.88 -13.92
CA PHE A 187 4.73 3.80 -14.45
C PHE A 187 4.72 2.54 -13.56
N ASP A 188 5.87 2.15 -13.01
CA ASP A 188 6.00 0.93 -12.21
C ASP A 188 5.22 1.07 -10.89
N CYS A 189 4.91 2.29 -10.44
CA CYS A 189 4.08 2.51 -9.26
C CYS A 189 2.64 2.04 -9.44
N PHE A 190 2.11 2.09 -10.66
CA PHE A 190 0.72 1.77 -10.97
C PHE A 190 0.55 0.38 -11.57
N VAL A 191 1.56 -0.10 -12.32
CA VAL A 191 1.50 -1.37 -13.05
C VAL A 191 2.56 -2.32 -12.52
N ARG A 192 2.15 -3.54 -12.20
CA ARG A 192 3.07 -4.55 -11.66
C ARG A 192 4.04 -5.04 -12.72
N ALA A 193 5.30 -5.21 -12.31
CA ALA A 193 6.36 -5.73 -13.19
C ALA A 193 6.16 -7.19 -13.61
N ASP A 194 5.41 -7.98 -12.82
CA ASP A 194 5.10 -9.39 -13.09
C ASP A 194 3.96 -9.59 -14.12
N GLY A 195 3.40 -8.49 -14.65
CA GLY A 195 2.30 -8.52 -15.60
C GLY A 195 0.97 -8.95 -15.01
N GLN A 196 0.86 -9.11 -13.69
CA GLN A 196 -0.36 -9.59 -13.02
C GLN A 196 -1.36 -8.46 -12.73
N GLY A 197 -1.32 -7.36 -13.48
CA GLY A 197 -2.27 -6.25 -13.34
C GLY A 197 -1.75 -5.06 -12.54
N TRP A 198 -2.63 -4.44 -11.76
CA TRP A 198 -2.36 -3.16 -11.09
C TRP A 198 -1.69 -3.31 -9.74
N ASP A 199 -0.77 -2.42 -9.42
CA ASP A 199 -0.07 -2.39 -8.15
C ASP A 199 -0.96 -1.73 -7.08
N ALA A 200 -1.30 -2.45 -6.01
CA ALA A 200 -2.15 -1.94 -4.94
C ALA A 200 -1.48 -0.87 -4.06
N HIS A 201 -0.16 -0.69 -4.16
CA HIS A 201 0.57 0.29 -3.39
C HIS A 201 0.21 1.72 -3.79
N ALA A 202 0.15 2.04 -5.09
CA ALA A 202 -0.13 3.41 -5.54
C ALA A 202 -1.48 3.95 -5.08
N ALA A 203 -2.48 3.09 -4.86
CA ALA A 203 -3.82 3.49 -4.42
C ALA A 203 -3.82 4.18 -3.03
N ARG A 204 -2.78 3.95 -2.24
CA ARG A 204 -2.59 4.50 -0.90
C ARG A 204 -1.35 5.38 -0.76
N CYS A 205 -0.59 5.57 -1.84
CA CYS A 205 0.60 6.41 -1.82
C CYS A 205 0.27 7.83 -2.30
N GLY A 206 0.25 8.79 -1.38
CA GLY A 206 -0.05 10.19 -1.70
C GLY A 206 0.94 10.81 -2.70
N VAL A 207 2.21 10.39 -2.68
CA VAL A 207 3.24 10.92 -3.60
C VAL A 207 3.03 10.40 -5.01
N CYS A 208 2.79 9.10 -5.21
CA CYS A 208 2.50 8.53 -6.52
C CYS A 208 1.29 9.22 -7.18
N ILE A 209 0.22 9.44 -6.40
CA ILE A 209 -0.97 10.15 -6.88
C ILE A 209 -0.66 11.61 -7.22
N ALA A 210 0.16 12.30 -6.42
CA ALA A 210 0.55 13.69 -6.68
C ALA A 210 1.41 13.84 -7.94
N GLU A 211 2.39 12.95 -8.14
CA GLU A 211 3.24 12.93 -9.35
C GLU A 211 2.40 12.63 -10.59
N SER A 212 1.53 11.61 -10.52
CA SER A 212 0.59 11.28 -11.59
C SER A 212 -0.35 12.45 -11.89
N THR A 213 -0.84 13.17 -10.87
CA THR A 213 -1.65 14.39 -11.07
C THR A 213 -0.87 15.44 -11.87
N LEU A 214 0.37 15.72 -11.48
CA LEU A 214 1.20 16.71 -12.18
C LEU A 214 1.44 16.32 -13.64
N VAL A 215 1.78 15.05 -13.90
CA VAL A 215 1.99 14.55 -15.26
C VAL A 215 0.73 14.69 -16.10
N ARG A 216 -0.44 14.31 -15.55
CA ARG A 216 -1.73 14.43 -16.23
C ARG A 216 -2.07 15.89 -16.55
N ASP A 217 -1.89 16.79 -15.60
CA ASP A 217 -2.18 18.22 -15.77
C ASP A 217 -1.27 18.85 -16.84
N LEU A 218 0.04 18.55 -16.82
CA LEU A 218 0.99 19.06 -17.80
C LEU A 218 0.72 18.51 -19.20
N THR A 219 0.38 17.22 -19.30
CA THR A 219 0.02 16.59 -20.57
C THR A 219 -1.27 17.21 -21.13
N ALA A 220 -2.30 17.38 -20.30
CA ALA A 220 -3.55 18.02 -20.69
C ALA A 220 -3.37 19.50 -21.11
N ALA A 221 -2.37 20.19 -20.54
CA ALA A 221 -1.97 21.53 -20.93
C ALA A 221 -1.17 21.59 -22.26
N GLY A 222 -0.80 20.45 -22.83
CA GLY A 222 -0.02 20.36 -24.08
C GLY A 222 1.47 20.62 -23.91
N THR A 223 2.01 20.42 -22.70
CA THR A 223 3.45 20.47 -22.43
C THR A 223 4.17 19.41 -23.25
N ALA A 224 5.35 19.72 -23.77
CA ALA A 224 6.16 18.75 -24.51
C ALA A 224 6.54 17.58 -23.58
N THR A 225 6.45 16.34 -24.07
CA THR A 225 6.64 15.13 -23.27
C THR A 225 8.01 15.09 -22.59
N GLU A 226 9.05 15.54 -23.29
CA GLU A 226 10.43 15.63 -22.82
C GLU A 226 10.63 16.63 -21.67
N ASP A 227 9.75 17.62 -21.52
CA ASP A 227 9.84 18.65 -20.47
C ASP A 227 9.15 18.21 -19.17
N ILE A 228 8.22 17.24 -19.24
CA ILE A 228 7.43 16.78 -18.10
C ILE A 228 8.30 16.17 -16.98
N PRO A 229 9.30 15.31 -17.26
CA PRO A 229 10.19 14.79 -16.21
C PRO A 229 10.87 15.90 -15.40
N SER A 230 11.36 16.95 -16.06
CA SER A 230 12.00 18.09 -15.39
C SER A 230 11.05 18.79 -14.41
N ALA A 231 9.79 18.97 -14.79
CA ALA A 231 8.79 19.57 -13.90
C ALA A 231 8.49 18.70 -12.67
N VAL A 232 8.54 17.37 -12.80
CA VAL A 232 8.40 16.44 -11.67
C VAL A 232 9.64 16.52 -10.77
N ILE A 233 10.84 16.50 -11.34
CA ILE A 233 12.11 16.64 -10.61
C ILE A 233 12.12 17.94 -9.80
N ASP A 234 11.77 19.07 -10.43
CA ASP A 234 11.73 20.38 -9.77
C ASP A 234 10.72 20.42 -8.60
N ARG A 235 9.61 19.69 -8.71
CA ARG A 235 8.54 19.73 -7.71
C ARG A 235 8.75 18.76 -6.55
N PHE A 236 9.34 17.60 -6.80
CA PHE A 236 9.40 16.47 -5.86
C PHE A 236 10.83 16.04 -5.50
N GLY A 237 11.83 16.32 -6.34
CA GLY A 237 13.21 15.85 -6.19
C GLY A 237 14.04 16.53 -5.08
N THR A 238 13.54 17.61 -4.46
CA THR A 238 14.20 18.26 -3.32
C THR A 238 13.37 18.15 -2.02
N THR A 239 12.66 17.05 -1.84
CA THR A 239 11.83 16.84 -0.64
C THR A 239 12.64 16.23 0.50
N PRO A 240 12.27 16.44 1.78
CA PRO A 240 12.97 15.85 2.93
C PRO A 240 13.04 14.31 2.91
N ILE A 241 12.18 13.66 2.12
CA ILE A 241 12.10 12.20 1.96
C ILE A 241 13.15 11.70 0.95
N THR A 242 13.59 12.56 0.03
CA THR A 242 14.53 12.24 -1.07
C THR A 242 15.89 12.90 -0.91
N ALA A 243 16.05 13.79 0.07
CA ALA A 243 17.35 14.26 0.49
C ALA A 243 18.12 13.13 1.21
N PRO A 244 19.39 12.87 0.87
CA PRO A 244 20.21 11.93 1.63
C PRO A 244 20.28 12.37 3.11
N PRO A 245 20.39 11.44 4.07
CA PRO A 245 20.50 11.81 5.48
C PRO A 245 21.74 12.70 5.67
N THR A 246 21.54 13.87 6.28
CA THR A 246 22.61 14.82 6.63
C THR A 246 23.51 14.33 7.75
#